data_AF-A0A2E4IYE2-F1
#
_entry.id   AF-A0A2E4IYE2-F1
#
_cell.length_a   1.000
_cell.length_b   1.000
_cell.length_c   1.000
_cell.angle_alpha   90.00
_cell.angle_beta   90.00
_cell.angle_gamma   90.00
#
_symmetry.space_group_name_H-M   'P 1'
#
loop_
_entity.id
_entity.type
_entity.pdbx_description
1 polymer ?
#
loop_
_entity_poly.entity_id
_entity_poly.type
_entity_poly.pdbx_seq_one_letter_code
_entity_poly.pdbx_strand_id
1 'polypeptide(L)' 'MITIRRLVDRRRAYTGIFLPGEPAQIFPTSEHEHARIMQIYMQDKPHEGIVNDFSEYQLGKDTLKDRPSPKA' A
#
# COMPACT_ATOMS: atom_id res chain seq x y z
N MET A 1 -5.58 5.45 -5.73
CA MET A 1 -4.64 5.44 -4.59
C MET A 1 -5.36 4.88 -3.37
N ILE A 2 -4.91 3.74 -2.84
CA ILE A 2 -5.48 3.13 -1.64
C ILE A 2 -5.05 3.92 -0.40
N THR A 3 -5.99 4.16 0.52
CA THR A 3 -5.71 4.79 1.81
C THR A 3 -6.07 3.80 2.91
N ILE A 4 -5.13 3.53 3.81
CA ILE A 4 -5.34 2.67 4.98
C ILE A 4 -5.20 3.54 6.23
N ARG A 5 -6.18 3.50 7.13
CA ARG A 5 -6.19 4.29 8.37
C ARG A 5 -6.49 3.43 9.59
N ARG A 6 -5.86 3.80 10.70
CA ARG A 6 -6.23 3.33 12.02
C ARG A 6 -7.38 4.18 12.55
N LEU A 7 -8.47 3.55 12.96
CA LEU A 7 -9.59 4.19 13.63
C LEU A 7 -9.67 3.65 15.06
N VAL A 8 -9.98 4.51 16.02
CA VAL A 8 -10.06 4.12 17.44
C VAL A 8 -11.34 4.72 18.02
N ASP A 9 -12.15 3.88 18.65
CA ASP A 9 -13.26 4.30 19.51
C ASP A 9 -12.87 4.13 20.99
N ARG A 10 -13.77 4.45 21.94
CA ARG A 10 -13.48 4.35 23.38
C ARG A 10 -13.22 2.93 23.89
N ARG A 11 -13.58 1.88 23.14
CA ARG A 11 -13.61 0.47 23.55
C ARG A 11 -12.84 -0.46 22.60
N ARG A 12 -12.68 -0.08 21.34
CA ARG A 12 -12.19 -0.91 20.25
C ARG A 12 -11.48 -0.06 19.22
N ALA A 13 -10.69 -0.72 18.42
CA ALA A 13 -10.00 -0.08 17.34
C ALA A 13 -10.19 -0.90 16.05
N TYR A 14 -10.15 -0.20 14.92
CA TYR A 14 -10.50 -0.71 13.60
C TYR A 14 -9.41 -0.34 12.59
N THR A 15 -9.37 -1.08 11.50
CA THR A 15 -8.64 -0.68 10.29
C THR A 15 -9.67 -0.33 9.22
N GLY A 16 -9.51 0.85 8.63
CA GLY A 16 -10.30 1.30 7.48
C GLY A 16 -9.46 1.26 6.21
N ILE A 17 -9.97 0.61 5.17
CA ILE A 17 -9.40 0.57 3.82
C ILE A 17 -10.34 1.35 2.90
N PHE A 18 -9.79 2.36 2.23
CA PHE A 18 -10.50 3.27 1.35
C PHE A 18 -9.94 3.17 -0.06
N LEU A 19 -10.78 2.73 -0.99
CA LEU A 19 -10.50 2.64 -2.42
C LEU A 19 -11.39 3.63 -3.17
N PRO A 20 -10.86 4.41 -4.14
CA PRO A 20 -11.69 5.33 -4.92
C PRO A 20 -12.77 4.56 -5.69
N GLY A 21 -14.03 4.97 -5.55
CA GLY A 21 -15.18 4.36 -6.24
C GLY A 21 -15.79 3.15 -5.52
N GLU A 22 -15.16 2.66 -4.45
CA GLU A 22 -15.66 1.53 -3.67
C GLU A 22 -16.11 1.97 -2.27
N PRO A 23 -17.11 1.30 -1.67
CA PRO A 23 -17.46 1.51 -0.27
C PRO A 23 -16.26 1.26 0.66
N ALA A 24 -16.14 2.08 1.71
CA ALA A 24 -15.10 1.92 2.71
C ALA A 24 -15.24 0.58 3.43
N GLN A 25 -14.15 -0.18 3.50
CA GLN A 25 -14.08 -1.44 4.24
C GLN A 25 -13.50 -1.15 5.63
N ILE A 26 -14.33 -1.24 6.67
CA ILE A 26 -13.94 -0.95 8.05
C ILE A 26 -14.24 -2.16 8.92
N PHE A 27 -13.21 -2.70 9.57
CA PHE A 27 -13.34 -3.90 10.40
C PHE A 27 -12.47 -3.79 11.67
N PRO A 28 -12.91 -4.40 12.78
CA PRO A 28 -12.19 -4.33 14.05
C PRO A 28 -10.83 -5.03 13.91
N THR A 29 -9.78 -4.39 14.43
CA THR A 29 -8.42 -4.95 14.44
C THR A 29 -7.68 -4.54 15.70
N SER A 30 -6.83 -5.42 16.20
CA SER A 30 -5.78 -5.12 17.16
C SER A 30 -4.68 -4.24 16.54
N GLU A 31 -3.77 -3.75 17.38
CA GLU A 31 -2.58 -3.03 16.92
C GLU A 31 -1.64 -3.91 16.08
N HIS A 32 -1.44 -5.16 16.51
CA HIS A 32 -0.62 -6.13 15.78
C HIS A 32 -1.18 -6.44 14.39
N GLU A 33 -2.49 -6.67 14.27
CA GLU A 33 -3.13 -6.90 12.97
C GLU A 33 -3.02 -5.68 12.05
N HIS A 34 -3.22 -4.47 12.60
CA HIS A 34 -3.05 -3.25 11.82
C HIS A 34 -1.61 -3.08 11.32
N ALA A 35 -0.61 -3.32 12.18
CA ALA A 35 0.79 -3.26 11.81
C ALA A 35 1.14 -4.29 10.73
N ARG A 36 0.57 -5.50 10.80
CA ARG A 36 0.76 -6.53 9.77
C ARG A 36 0.13 -6.13 8.44
N ILE A 37 -1.06 -5.53 8.43
CA ILE A 37 -1.70 -4.98 7.21
C ILE A 37 -0.80 -3.91 6.58
N MET A 38 -0.26 -2.99 7.39
CA MET A 38 0.63 -1.95 6.91
C MET A 38 1.94 -2.52 6.35
N GLN A 39 2.50 -3.56 6.98
CA GLN A 39 3.70 -4.24 6.49
C GLN A 39 3.48 -4.82 5.09
N ILE A 40 2.36 -5.55 4.89
CA ILE A 40 2.02 -6.14 3.60
C ILE A 40 1.81 -5.06 2.54
N TYR A 41 1.05 -4.00 2.87
CA TYR A 41 0.85 -2.88 1.94
C TYR A 41 2.16 -2.18 1.56
N MET A 42 3.13 -2.09 2.46
CA MET A 42 4.43 -1.47 2.18
C MET A 42 5.39 -2.37 1.38
N GLN A 43 5.17 -3.69 1.36
CA GLN A 43 5.90 -4.61 0.47
C GLN A 43 5.50 -4.41 -0.99
N ASP A 44 4.25 -4.02 -1.22
CA ASP A 44 3.67 -3.72 -2.53
C ASP A 44 4.18 -2.38 -3.13
N LYS A 45 4.92 -1.59 -2.34
CA LYS A 45 5.53 -0.36 -2.84
C LYS A 45 6.76 -0.70 -3.69
N PRO A 46 6.99 0.02 -4.82
CA PRO A 46 8.21 -0.13 -5.59
C PRO A 46 9.40 0.31 -4.73
N HIS A 47 10.29 -0.63 -4.46
CA HIS A 47 11.58 -0.39 -3.82
C HIS A 47 12.68 -0.42 -4.88
N GLU A 48 13.66 0.46 -4.76
CA GLU A 48 14.80 0.49 -5.67
C GLU A 48 15.54 -0.86 -5.62
N GLY A 49 15.67 -1.52 -6.78
CA GLY A 49 16.34 -2.82 -6.90
C GLY A 49 15.48 -4.05 -6.61
N ILE A 50 14.20 -3.90 -6.24
CA ILE A 50 13.28 -5.03 -6.07
C ILE A 50 12.37 -5.10 -7.30
N VAL A 51 12.58 -6.12 -8.15
CA VAL A 51 11.68 -6.43 -9.27
C VAL A 51 10.41 -7.05 -8.70
N ASN A 52 9.45 -6.17 -8.46
CA ASN A 52 8.15 -6.51 -7.94
C ASN A 52 7.21 -6.74 -9.13
N ASP A 53 6.77 -7.99 -9.30
CA ASP A 53 5.90 -8.41 -10.40
C ASP A 53 4.46 -8.01 -10.10
N PHE A 54 4.03 -6.85 -10.59
CA PHE A 54 2.70 -6.30 -10.32
C PHE A 54 1.88 -6.07 -11.58
N SER A 55 1.25 -7.14 -12.08
CA SER A 55 0.06 -7.14 -12.95
C SER A 55 0.18 -6.45 -14.33
N GLU A 56 -0.73 -6.82 -15.24
CA GLU A 56 -0.76 -6.41 -16.65
C GLU A 56 -0.90 -4.89 -16.88
N TYR A 57 -1.25 -4.11 -15.86
CA TYR A 57 -1.61 -2.70 -15.98
C TYR A 57 -0.43 -1.70 -15.92
N GLN A 58 0.79 -2.15 -15.63
CA GLN A 58 2.05 -1.38 -15.77
C GLN A 58 2.00 0.11 -15.33
N LEU A 59 1.28 0.43 -14.26
CA LEU A 59 1.23 1.79 -13.73
C LEU A 59 2.61 2.19 -13.19
N GLY A 60 3.23 3.19 -13.82
CA GLY A 60 4.55 3.73 -13.43
C GLY A 60 5.62 3.72 -14.53
N LYS A 61 5.33 3.17 -15.72
CA LYS A 61 6.31 3.11 -16.83
C LYS A 61 6.63 4.45 -17.49
N ASP A 62 5.80 5.47 -17.34
CA ASP A 62 6.03 6.77 -17.99
C ASP A 62 7.20 7.55 -17.38
N THR A 63 7.55 7.29 -16.13
CA THR A 63 8.59 8.04 -15.40
C THR A 63 10.00 7.47 -15.49
N LEU A 64 10.19 6.31 -16.13
CA LEU A 64 11.50 5.64 -16.21
C LEU A 64 12.36 6.02 -17.42
N LYS A 65 11.86 6.82 -18.37
CA LYS A 65 12.58 7.12 -19.62
C LYS A 65 13.83 8.01 -19.47
N ASP A 66 14.01 8.69 -18.34
CA ASP A 66 15.01 9.77 -18.23
C ASP A 66 16.16 9.54 -17.25
N ARG A 67 16.33 8.33 -16.68
CA ARG A 67 17.49 8.07 -15.83
C ARG A 67 18.60 7.34 -16.59
N PRO A 68 19.76 7.97 -16.82
CA PRO A 68 20.91 7.27 -17.37
C PRO A 68 21.41 6.24 -16.35
N SER A 69 21.67 5.04 -16.85
CA SER A 69 22.12 3.89 -16.06
C SER A 69 23.39 4.22 -15.28
N PRO A 70 23.49 3.85 -13.98
CA PRO A 70 24.72 4.02 -13.23
C PRO A 70 25.80 3.10 -13.83
N LYS A 71 26.94 3.68 -14.19
CA LYS A 71 28.12 2.93 -14.63
C LYS A 71 28.72 2.20 -13.43
N ALA A 72 29.07 0.93 -13.67
CA ALA A 72 29.71 0.00 -12.75
C ALA A 72 31.07 0.50 -12.22
#